data_AF-A0A5K0XP68-F1
#
_entry.id   AF-A0A5K0XP68-F1
#
_cell.length_a   1.000
_cell.length_b   1.000
_cell.length_c   1.000
_cell.angle_alpha   90.00
_cell.angle_beta   90.00
_cell.angle_gamma   90.00
#
_symmetry.space_group_name_H-M   'P 1'
#
loop_
_entity.id
_entity.type
_entity.pdbx_description
1 polymer ?
#
loop_
_entity_poly.entity_id
_entity_poly.type
_entity_poly.pdbx_seq_one_letter_code
_entity_poly.pdbx_strand_id
1 'polypeptide(L)' 'TRPRAEHSLVRWATPQLHDIDALSRMVDPALEGAYSVKSLSRFADIISLCLQAST' A
#
# COMPACT_ATOMS: atom_id res chain seq x y z
N THR A 1 -19.95 -8.83 -2.88
CA THR A 1 -19.60 -7.45 -3.29
C THR A 1 -18.58 -6.91 -2.32
N ARG A 2 -17.50 -6.26 -2.78
CA ARG A 2 -16.52 -5.68 -1.87
C ARG A 2 -17.08 -4.41 -1.21
N PRO A 3 -16.61 -4.03 -0.02
CA PRO A 3 -16.90 -2.71 0.56
C PRO A 3 -16.57 -1.58 -0.41
N ARG A 4 -17.37 -0.50 -0.40
CA ARG A 4 -17.23 0.64 -1.33
C ARG A 4 -15.84 1.29 -1.29
N ALA A 5 -15.15 1.24 -0.15
CA ALA A 5 -13.79 1.74 0.00
C ALA A 5 -12.76 0.92 -0.80
N GLU A 6 -13.03 -0.37 -1.02
CA GLU A 6 -12.15 -1.31 -1.76
C GLU A 6 -12.29 -1.21 -3.28
N HIS A 7 -13.25 -0.43 -3.77
CA HIS A 7 -13.42 -0.20 -5.21
C HIS A 7 -12.39 0.80 -5.77
N SER A 8 -11.72 1.56 -4.89
CA SER A 8 -10.67 2.50 -5.26
C SER A 8 -9.38 2.09 -4.56
N LEU A 9 -8.33 1.79 -5.33
CA LEU A 9 -7.04 1.38 -4.77
C LEU A 9 -6.47 2.40 -3.80
N VAL A 10 -6.55 3.71 -4.13
CA VAL A 10 -6.08 4.80 -3.26
C VAL A 10 -6.82 4.77 -1.92
N ARG A 11 -8.16 4.91 -1.94
CA ARG A 11 -9.01 4.88 -0.74
C ARG A 11 -8.81 3.61 0.13
N TRP A 12 -8.54 2.46 -0.48
CA TRP A 12 -8.26 1.22 0.24
C TRP A 12 -6.84 1.18 0.83
N ALA A 13 -5.84 1.63 0.08
CA ALA A 13 -4.43 1.55 0.45
C ALA A 13 -4.02 2.60 1.49
N THR A 14 -4.53 3.85 1.39
CA THR A 14 -4.14 4.97 2.25
C THR A 14 -4.08 4.65 3.75
N PRO A 15 -5.10 4.04 4.38
CA PRO A 15 -5.03 3.76 5.83
C PRO A 15 -3.99 2.70 6.21
N GLN A 16 -3.47 1.92 5.26
CA GLN A 16 -2.54 0.82 5.49
C GLN A 16 -1.07 1.23 5.32
N LEU A 17 -0.78 2.40 4.72
CA LEU A 17 0.59 2.80 4.34
C LEU A 17 1.55 2.98 5.52
N HIS A 18 1.05 3.09 6.75
CA HIS A 18 1.86 3.27 7.96
C HIS A 18 2.08 1.97 8.75
N ASP A 19 1.46 0.85 8.34
CA ASP A 19 1.54 -0.44 9.03
C ASP A 19 2.32 -1.44 8.17
N ILE A 20 3.49 -1.88 8.66
CA ILE A 20 4.39 -2.76 7.92
C ILE A 20 3.84 -4.17 7.71
N ASP A 21 3.00 -4.66 8.63
CA ASP A 21 2.33 -5.95 8.48
C ASP A 21 1.21 -5.82 7.44
N ALA A 22 0.53 -4.68 7.40
CA ALA A 22 -0.44 -4.38 6.35
C ALA A 22 0.23 -4.26 4.98
N LEU A 23 1.36 -3.56 4.87
CA LEU A 23 2.12 -3.45 3.62
C LEU A 23 2.47 -4.82 3.05
N SER A 24 2.88 -5.76 3.90
CA SER A 24 3.20 -7.13 3.49
C SER A 24 1.98 -7.89 2.93
N ARG A 25 0.77 -7.58 3.39
CA ARG A 25 -0.50 -8.14 2.86
C ARG A 25 -1.00 -7.43 1.60
N MET A 26 -0.51 -6.22 1.32
CA MET A 26 -0.89 -5.44 0.14
C MET A 26 -0.07 -5.83 -1.10
N VAL A 27 1.07 -6.49 -0.93
CA VAL A 27 1.94 -6.88 -2.03
C VAL A 27 1.24 -7.91 -2.92
N ASP A 28 1.46 -7.81 -4.22
CA ASP A 28 0.98 -8.80 -5.19
C ASP A 28 1.54 -10.20 -4.84
N PRO A 29 0.69 -11.20 -4.59
CA PRO A 29 1.13 -12.57 -4.32
C PRO A 29 2.00 -13.17 -5.43
N ALA A 30 1.85 -12.72 -6.68
CA ALA A 30 2.65 -13.17 -7.82
C ALA A 30 4.13 -12.74 -7.73
N LEU A 31 4.48 -11.84 -6.81
CA LEU A 31 5.87 -11.49 -6.53
C LEU A 31 6.56 -12.54 -5.64
N GLU A 32 5.83 -13.51 -5.07
CA GLU A 32 6.40 -14.67 -4.36
C GLU A 32 7.45 -14.32 -3.30
N GLY A 33 7.30 -13.18 -2.61
CA GLY A 33 8.26 -12.74 -1.60
C GLY A 33 9.58 -12.18 -2.17
N ALA A 34 9.66 -11.92 -3.48
CA ALA A 34 10.81 -11.30 -4.16
C ALA A 34 10.95 -9.78 -3.84
N TYR A 35 10.81 -9.43 -2.58
CA TYR A 35 10.93 -8.07 -2.05
C TYR A 35 11.46 -8.11 -0.62
N SER A 36 12.12 -7.03 -0.21
CA SER A 36 12.50 -6.86 1.19
C SER A 36 11.41 -6.10 1.95
N VAL A 37 11.25 -6.39 3.24
CA VAL A 37 10.37 -5.60 4.12
C VAL A 37 10.79 -4.12 4.13
N LYS A 38 12.11 -3.83 4.10
CA LYS A 38 12.65 -2.46 4.04
C LYS A 38 12.29 -1.70 2.75
N SER A 39 12.10 -2.39 1.62
CA SER A 39 11.65 -1.73 0.39
C SER A 39 10.18 -1.35 0.45
N LEU A 40 9.34 -2.13 1.16
CA LEU A 40 7.92 -1.82 1.30
C LEU A 40 7.69 -0.49 2.03
N SER A 41 8.37 -0.28 3.17
CA SER A 41 8.26 0.99 3.91
C SER A 41 8.67 2.18 3.05
N ARG A 42 9.78 2.07 2.30
CA ARG A 42 10.23 3.14 1.39
C ARG A 42 9.23 3.43 0.27
N PHE A 43 8.59 2.40 -0.29
CA PHE A 43 7.53 2.61 -1.26
C PHE A 43 6.30 3.25 -0.64
N ALA A 44 5.92 2.86 0.58
CA ALA A 44 4.81 3.47 1.29
C ALA A 44 5.04 4.97 1.55
N ASP A 45 6.27 5.37 1.89
CA ASP A 45 6.66 6.77 2.04
C ASP A 45 6.48 7.54 0.71
N ILE A 46 7.00 7.00 -0.40
CA ILE A 46 6.86 7.61 -1.73
C ILE A 46 5.39 7.74 -2.13
N ILE A 47 4.60 6.68 -1.97
CA ILE A 47 3.16 6.69 -2.29
C ILE A 47 2.45 7.75 -1.44
N SER A 48 2.73 7.82 -0.14
CA SER A 48 2.13 8.81 0.76
C SER A 48 2.43 10.24 0.32
N LEU A 49 3.66 10.52 -0.09
CA LEU A 49 4.06 11.83 -0.63
C LEU A 49 3.32 12.19 -1.92
N CYS A 50 3.17 11.24 -2.85
CA CYS A 50 2.42 11.46 -4.09
C CYS A 50 0.93 11.76 -3.82
N LEU A 51 0.34 11.11 -2.81
CA LEU A 51 -1.05 11.35 -2.43
C LEU A 51 -1.24 12.72 -1.77
N GLN A 52 -0.29 13.18 -0.96
CA GLN A 52 -0.32 14.52 -0.35
C GLN A 52 -0.19 15.63 -1.38
N ALA A 53 0.69 15.49 -2.38
CA ALA A 53 0.88 16.50 -3.42
C ALA A 53 -0.32 16.68 -4.37
N SER A 54 -1.27 15.74 -4.35
CA SER A 54 -2.47 15.74 -5.20
C SER A 54 -3.70 16.35 -4.52
N THR A 55 -3.56 16.78 -3.25
CA THR A 55 -4.62 17.41 -2.44
C THR A 55 -4.31 18.89 -2.28
#